data_AF-A0A2N2PVK8-F1
#
_entry.id   AF-A0A2N2PVK8-F1
#
_cell.length_a   1.000
_cell.length_b   1.000
_cell.length_c   1.000
_cell.angle_alpha   90.00
_cell.angle_beta   90.00
_cell.angle_gamma   90.00
#
_symmetry.space_group_name_H-M   'P 1'
#
loop_
_entity.id
_entity.type
_entity.pdbx_description
1 polymer ?
#
loop_
_entity_poly.entity_id
_entity_poly.type
_entity_poly.pdbx_seq_one_letter_code
_entity_poly.pdbx_strand_id
1 'polypeptide(L)'
;MAAAYAAGVQALLTPAETRGVGIGEFAAPADTLLPASRTLCEAAEAGLTGGATALDRAAAEVQLLAGAALDLVVASHLAGGEAPATRGLAAAPADIAELQALIEAPEAYLAGAVAGRGVRAVGDARSAMTAAVHTALTGIRSDVLTTGGHVVQGLLLLDAALLKEALRIVGGDLAAKLGVDLVGISRRVIDFVIAANEKILALLGIDALDEAHTQLAAWLADLHAGTLFPDLVDKLYGTPAIETEIADWIADYSAGEAALIMGHDEVTLLASRFAAKDNVVDKIATGLAIVKLTPPALTPVGRLAIGVVYLGLLAYLVGAGYDHVDSDRIKLLDWVEGVRGISQRLLVTPPA
;
A
#
# COMPACT_ATOMS: atom_id res chain seq x y z
N MET A 1 11.72 5.07 17.05
CA MET A 1 11.22 6.08 16.08
C MET A 1 9.73 5.87 15.85
N ALA A 2 9.31 4.70 15.37
CA ALA A 2 7.89 4.32 15.24
C ALA A 2 7.06 4.64 16.50
N ALA A 3 7.46 4.16 17.68
CA ALA A 3 6.76 4.43 18.94
C ALA A 3 6.65 5.92 19.29
N ALA A 4 7.65 6.74 18.94
CA ALA A 4 7.60 8.18 19.20
C ALA A 4 6.59 8.88 18.27
N TYR A 5 6.55 8.49 16.99
CA TYR A 5 5.56 8.98 16.04
C TYR A 5 4.14 8.52 16.44
N ALA A 6 3.95 7.23 16.75
CA ALA A 6 2.69 6.65 17.24
C ALA A 6 2.15 7.41 18.46
N ALA A 7 2.99 7.60 19.48
CA ALA A 7 2.63 8.32 20.70
C ALA A 7 2.28 9.79 20.43
N GLY A 8 3.01 10.46 19.54
CA GLY A 8 2.70 11.82 19.14
C GLY A 8 1.34 11.92 18.43
N VAL A 9 1.03 10.97 17.53
CA VAL A 9 -0.27 10.92 16.83
C VAL A 9 -1.38 10.68 17.84
N GLN A 10 -1.19 9.75 18.79
CA GLN A 10 -2.15 9.52 19.86
C GLN A 10 -2.43 10.79 20.68
N ALA A 11 -1.37 11.52 21.05
CA ALA A 11 -1.49 12.76 21.79
C ALA A 11 -2.24 13.84 20.99
N LEU A 12 -2.02 13.92 19.68
CA LEU A 12 -2.71 14.86 18.80
C LEU A 12 -4.21 14.53 18.68
N LEU A 13 -4.57 13.25 18.54
CA LEU A 13 -5.94 12.81 18.28
C LEU A 13 -6.81 12.68 19.53
N THR A 14 -6.20 12.69 20.72
CA THR A 14 -6.93 12.62 22.01
C THR A 14 -7.76 13.90 22.23
N PRO A 15 -9.08 13.86 22.49
CA PRO A 15 -9.93 15.06 22.54
C PRO A 15 -9.45 16.18 23.48
N ALA A 16 -9.61 17.45 23.08
CA ALA A 16 -9.22 18.61 23.91
C ALA A 16 -9.93 18.68 25.26
N GLU A 17 -11.15 18.16 25.38
CA GLU A 17 -11.90 18.09 26.65
C GLU A 17 -11.15 17.29 27.72
N THR A 18 -10.39 16.27 27.31
CA THR A 18 -9.51 15.53 28.22
C THR A 18 -8.19 16.24 28.51
N ARG A 19 -7.83 17.27 27.74
CA ARG A 19 -6.58 18.03 27.86
C ARG A 19 -6.73 19.40 28.50
N GLY A 20 -7.94 19.97 28.54
CA GLY A 20 -8.21 21.29 29.12
C GLY A 20 -7.70 22.47 28.27
N VAL A 21 -7.61 22.29 26.95
CA VAL A 21 -6.84 23.16 26.04
C VAL A 21 -7.71 23.69 24.88
N GLY A 22 -7.51 24.95 24.48
CA GLY A 22 -8.21 25.59 23.35
C GLY A 22 -7.65 25.23 21.97
N ILE A 23 -8.47 25.41 20.91
CA ILE A 23 -8.19 25.00 19.51
C ILE A 23 -6.88 25.60 18.94
N GLY A 24 -6.37 26.70 19.48
CA GLY A 24 -5.10 27.30 19.06
C GLY A 24 -3.84 26.51 19.43
N GLU A 25 -3.91 25.60 20.40
CA GLU A 25 -2.74 24.86 20.91
C GLU A 25 -2.45 23.55 20.16
N PHE A 26 -3.34 23.10 19.25
CA PHE A 26 -3.09 21.92 18.40
C PHE A 26 -1.96 22.13 17.37
N ALA A 27 -1.57 23.38 17.14
CA ALA A 27 -0.50 23.77 16.22
C ALA A 27 0.87 23.22 16.64
N ALA A 28 1.23 23.32 17.93
CA ALA A 28 2.55 22.95 18.41
C ALA A 28 2.82 21.43 18.38
N PRO A 29 1.88 20.55 18.75
CA PRO A 29 2.06 19.10 18.59
C PRO A 29 2.28 18.67 17.13
N ALA A 30 1.55 19.27 16.17
CA ALA A 30 1.68 18.94 14.75
C ALA A 30 3.07 19.29 14.19
N ASP A 31 3.68 20.39 14.64
CA ASP A 31 5.01 20.83 14.20
C ASP A 31 6.12 19.84 14.62
N THR A 32 5.90 19.10 15.72
CA THR A 32 6.84 18.05 16.16
C THR A 32 6.60 16.70 15.48
N LEU A 33 5.40 16.48 14.94
CA LEU A 33 5.00 15.21 14.34
C LEU A 33 5.55 14.99 12.95
N LEU A 34 5.58 16.05 12.13
CA LEU A 34 6.05 15.93 10.74
C LEU A 34 7.52 15.48 10.65
N PRO A 35 8.48 16.02 11.45
CA PRO A 35 9.84 15.48 11.51
C PRO A 35 9.88 14.00 11.93
N ALA A 36 9.08 13.60 12.93
CA ALA A 36 9.03 12.21 13.37
C ALA A 36 8.50 11.27 12.29
N SER A 37 7.50 11.73 11.52
CA SER A 37 6.95 11.01 10.35
C SER A 37 7.99 10.81 9.25
N ARG A 38 8.82 11.82 8.97
CA ARG A 38 9.93 11.73 8.01
C ARG A 38 11.02 10.80 8.47
N THR A 39 11.43 10.88 9.74
CA THR A 39 12.40 9.95 10.32
C THR A 39 11.89 8.50 10.29
N LEU A 40 10.58 8.27 10.47
CA LEU A 40 9.98 6.95 10.25
C LEU A 40 10.12 6.50 8.79
N CYS A 41 9.86 7.38 7.83
CA CYS A 41 10.03 7.11 6.40
C CYS A 41 11.45 6.68 6.07
N GLU A 42 12.45 7.49 6.45
CA GLU A 42 13.87 7.20 6.20
C GLU A 42 14.31 5.86 6.80
N ALA A 43 13.85 5.57 8.04
CA ALA A 43 14.18 4.33 8.71
C ALA A 43 13.54 3.09 8.05
N ALA A 44 12.28 3.21 7.63
CA ALA A 44 11.59 2.12 6.97
C ALA A 44 12.12 1.90 5.54
N GLU A 45 12.44 2.96 4.79
CA GLU A 45 13.11 2.86 3.49
C GLU A 45 14.49 2.17 3.57
N ALA A 46 15.27 2.49 4.62
CA ALA A 46 16.52 1.79 4.89
C ALA A 46 16.27 0.30 5.21
N GLY A 47 15.18 -0.04 5.89
CA GLY A 47 14.76 -1.43 6.13
C GLY A 47 14.32 -2.15 4.86
N LEU A 48 13.65 -1.45 3.94
CA LEU A 48 13.19 -2.00 2.66
C LEU A 48 14.38 -2.35 1.75
N THR A 49 15.38 -1.48 1.69
CA THR A 49 16.57 -1.64 0.83
C THR A 49 17.67 -2.48 1.47
N GLY A 50 17.85 -2.41 2.79
CA GLY A 50 18.92 -3.07 3.54
C GLY A 50 18.49 -4.32 4.32
N GLY A 51 17.20 -4.69 4.29
CA GLY A 51 16.65 -5.81 5.04
C GLY A 51 17.29 -7.15 4.67
N ALA A 52 17.76 -7.89 5.68
CA ALA A 52 18.48 -9.15 5.50
C ALA A 52 17.56 -10.30 5.04
N THR A 53 16.28 -10.25 5.41
CA THR A 53 15.28 -11.25 5.07
C THR A 53 14.09 -10.65 4.34
N ALA A 54 13.33 -11.49 3.62
CA ALA A 54 12.06 -11.08 3.01
C ALA A 54 11.03 -10.60 4.04
N LEU A 55 11.10 -11.11 5.28
CA LEU A 55 10.24 -10.65 6.37
C LEU A 55 10.61 -9.23 6.81
N ASP A 56 11.90 -8.90 6.92
CA ASP A 56 12.36 -7.55 7.30
C ASP A 56 11.90 -6.52 6.26
N ARG A 57 12.00 -6.85 4.96
CA ARG A 57 11.52 -5.97 3.89
C ARG A 57 10.01 -5.81 3.92
N ALA A 58 9.26 -6.91 4.07
CA ALA A 58 7.80 -6.84 4.20
C ALA A 58 7.36 -6.04 5.43
N ALA A 59 8.11 -6.12 6.54
CA ALA A 59 7.85 -5.35 7.75
C ALA A 59 8.07 -3.84 7.52
N ALA A 60 9.17 -3.47 6.86
CA ALA A 60 9.44 -2.09 6.44
C ALA A 60 8.37 -1.56 5.47
N GLU A 61 7.91 -2.39 4.54
CA GLU A 61 6.83 -2.07 3.60
C GLU A 61 5.52 -1.73 4.35
N VAL A 62 5.14 -2.57 5.32
CA VAL A 62 3.97 -2.32 6.18
C VAL A 62 4.14 -1.05 7.02
N GLN A 63 5.35 -0.76 7.51
CA GLN A 63 5.62 0.48 8.25
C GLN A 63 5.43 1.73 7.38
N LEU A 64 5.88 1.71 6.11
CA LEU A 64 5.68 2.80 5.17
C LEU A 64 4.19 3.00 4.87
N LEU A 65 3.45 1.93 4.58
CA LEU A 65 2.01 1.98 4.34
C LEU A 65 1.23 2.50 5.55
N ALA A 66 1.48 1.95 6.74
CA ALA A 66 0.77 2.35 7.95
C ALA A 66 1.13 3.78 8.37
N GLY A 67 2.39 4.19 8.18
CA GLY A 67 2.82 5.58 8.36
C GLY A 67 2.10 6.55 7.42
N ALA A 68 1.94 6.18 6.14
CA ALA A 68 1.19 6.98 5.17
C ALA A 68 -0.28 7.12 5.55
N ALA A 69 -0.92 6.02 6.00
CA ALA A 69 -2.29 6.05 6.50
C ALA A 69 -2.43 6.96 7.72
N LEU A 70 -1.50 6.90 8.70
CA LEU A 70 -1.51 7.77 9.87
C LEU A 70 -1.33 9.25 9.51
N ASP A 71 -0.44 9.57 8.56
CA ASP A 71 -0.28 10.94 8.08
C ASP A 71 -1.58 11.49 7.48
N LEU A 72 -2.33 10.67 6.73
CA LEU A 72 -3.63 11.06 6.17
C LEU A 72 -4.71 11.22 7.25
N VAL A 73 -4.68 10.39 8.31
CA VAL A 73 -5.55 10.57 9.48
C VAL A 73 -5.24 11.89 10.18
N VAL A 74 -3.97 12.22 10.37
CA VAL A 74 -3.53 13.51 10.94
C VAL A 74 -3.96 14.67 10.05
N ALA A 75 -3.75 14.58 8.73
CA ALA A 75 -4.18 15.60 7.77
C ALA A 75 -5.70 15.84 7.84
N SER A 76 -6.48 14.77 7.88
CA SER A 76 -7.94 14.82 8.04
C SER A 76 -8.36 15.49 9.36
N HIS A 77 -7.72 15.10 10.47
CA HIS A 77 -8.00 15.69 11.78
C HIS A 77 -7.71 17.20 11.82
N LEU A 78 -6.55 17.62 11.29
CA LEU A 78 -6.14 19.03 11.24
C LEU A 78 -7.07 19.86 10.35
N ALA A 79 -7.63 19.26 9.30
CA ALA A 79 -8.55 19.93 8.40
C ALA A 79 -9.99 20.03 8.94
N GLY A 80 -10.35 19.18 9.90
CA GLY A 80 -11.72 18.94 10.38
C GLY A 80 -12.15 19.72 11.62
N GLY A 81 -11.50 20.84 11.96
CA GLY A 81 -11.92 21.69 13.08
C GLY A 81 -13.39 22.12 12.96
N GLU A 82 -14.27 21.43 13.70
CA GLU A 82 -15.71 21.73 13.91
C GLU A 82 -16.72 21.37 12.80
N ALA A 83 -16.46 20.46 11.85
CA ALA A 83 -17.50 20.03 10.91
C ALA A 83 -18.53 19.06 11.57
N PRO A 84 -19.82 19.43 11.73
CA PRO A 84 -20.78 18.62 12.51
C PRO A 84 -21.27 17.34 11.82
N ALA A 85 -20.98 17.14 10.52
CA ALA A 85 -21.65 16.14 9.69
C ALA A 85 -20.76 15.00 9.15
N THR A 86 -19.43 15.08 9.32
CA THR A 86 -18.50 14.04 8.80
C THR A 86 -17.98 13.07 9.87
N ARG A 87 -18.47 13.15 11.12
CA ARG A 87 -18.07 12.22 12.21
C ARG A 87 -18.28 10.74 11.89
N GLY A 88 -19.21 10.40 11.01
CA GLY A 88 -19.45 9.01 10.60
C GLY A 88 -18.38 8.43 9.65
N LEU A 89 -17.52 9.27 9.07
CA LEU A 89 -16.45 8.86 8.15
C LEU A 89 -15.05 9.01 8.75
N ALA A 90 -14.91 9.58 9.95
CA ALA A 90 -13.62 9.62 10.62
C ALA A 90 -13.18 8.19 10.98
N ALA A 91 -11.90 7.89 10.77
CA ALA A 91 -11.32 6.60 11.16
C ALA A 91 -11.72 6.27 12.60
N ALA A 92 -12.21 5.05 12.84
CA ALA A 92 -12.61 4.68 14.19
C ALA A 92 -11.37 4.68 15.09
N PRO A 93 -11.51 4.94 16.41
CA PRO A 93 -10.39 4.83 17.34
C PRO A 93 -9.67 3.47 17.27
N ALA A 94 -10.39 2.40 16.92
CA ALA A 94 -9.83 1.08 16.68
C ALA A 94 -8.87 1.04 15.48
N ASP A 95 -9.17 1.76 14.39
CA ASP A 95 -8.32 1.84 13.21
C ASP A 95 -7.00 2.56 13.50
N ILE A 96 -7.04 3.59 14.36
CA ILE A 96 -5.83 4.34 14.75
C ILE A 96 -4.91 3.44 15.58
N ALA A 97 -5.47 2.72 16.57
CA ALA A 97 -4.69 1.80 17.39
C ALA A 97 -4.07 0.66 16.56
N GLU A 98 -4.82 0.15 15.58
CA GLU A 98 -4.30 -0.82 14.61
C GLU A 98 -3.13 -0.25 13.80
N LEU A 99 -3.28 0.94 13.21
CA LEU A 99 -2.20 1.59 12.44
C LEU A 99 -0.96 1.89 13.30
N GLN A 100 -1.14 2.24 14.57
CA GLN A 100 -0.04 2.41 15.53
C GLN A 100 0.67 1.08 15.81
N ALA A 101 -0.09 0.01 16.03
CA ALA A 101 0.48 -1.33 16.21
C ALA A 101 1.24 -1.80 14.96
N LEU A 102 0.75 -1.47 13.76
CA LEU A 102 1.40 -1.77 12.48
C LEU A 102 2.77 -1.11 12.34
N ILE A 103 2.93 0.14 12.78
CA ILE A 103 4.24 0.81 12.73
C ILE A 103 5.18 0.33 13.84
N GLU A 104 4.66 -0.01 15.02
CA GLU A 104 5.46 -0.42 16.18
C GLU A 104 5.93 -1.88 16.12
N ALA A 105 5.10 -2.78 15.57
CA ALA A 105 5.35 -4.22 15.51
C ALA A 105 4.81 -4.84 14.19
N PRO A 106 5.30 -4.40 13.02
CA PRO A 106 4.82 -4.88 11.72
C PRO A 106 4.98 -6.41 11.54
N GLU A 107 6.01 -7.02 12.12
CA GLU A 107 6.24 -8.46 12.03
C GLU A 107 5.16 -9.27 12.75
N ALA A 108 4.69 -8.76 13.89
CA ALA A 108 3.62 -9.41 14.66
C ALA A 108 2.30 -9.38 13.89
N TYR A 109 2.02 -8.29 13.18
CA TYR A 109 0.88 -8.20 12.28
C TYR A 109 0.98 -9.18 11.11
N LEU A 110 2.13 -9.20 10.42
CA LEU A 110 2.38 -10.13 9.32
C LEU A 110 2.28 -11.60 9.77
N ALA A 111 2.75 -11.92 10.97
CA ALA A 111 2.60 -13.26 11.55
C ALA A 111 1.13 -13.58 11.91
N GLY A 112 0.40 -12.60 12.46
CA GLY A 112 -1.02 -12.74 12.80
C GLY A 112 -1.91 -12.98 11.58
N ALA A 113 -1.61 -12.32 10.46
CA ALA A 113 -2.33 -12.50 9.19
C ALA A 113 -2.28 -13.95 8.68
N VAL A 114 -1.21 -14.68 9.02
CA VAL A 114 -1.01 -16.08 8.64
C VAL A 114 -1.77 -17.02 9.57
N ALA A 115 -1.76 -16.74 10.88
CA ALA A 115 -2.43 -17.57 11.87
C ALA A 115 -3.93 -17.71 11.62
N GLY A 116 -4.57 -16.68 11.05
CA GLY A 116 -5.99 -16.70 10.69
C GLY A 116 -6.36 -17.60 9.50
N ARG A 117 -5.39 -17.99 8.66
CA ARG A 117 -5.64 -18.78 7.43
C ARG A 117 -5.12 -20.20 7.48
N GLY A 118 -4.63 -20.66 8.63
CA GLY A 118 -4.10 -22.01 8.84
C GLY A 118 -5.16 -23.11 8.81
N VAL A 119 -5.89 -23.26 7.71
CA VAL A 119 -6.62 -24.49 7.41
C VAL A 119 -5.58 -25.48 6.92
N ARG A 120 -5.19 -26.44 7.76
CA ARG A 120 -4.35 -27.56 7.29
C ARG A 120 -5.07 -28.24 6.14
N ALA A 121 -4.43 -28.33 4.98
CA ALA A 121 -4.95 -29.09 3.87
C ALA A 121 -5.21 -30.53 4.32
N VAL A 122 -6.45 -30.99 4.16
CA VAL A 122 -6.84 -32.38 4.39
C VAL A 122 -6.92 -33.01 3.00
N GLY A 123 -5.93 -33.79 2.60
CA GLY A 123 -5.94 -34.45 1.28
C GLY A 123 -4.55 -34.79 0.74
N ASP A 124 -4.54 -35.15 -0.55
CA ASP A 124 -3.35 -35.40 -1.35
C ASP A 124 -2.52 -34.11 -1.54
N ALA A 125 -1.20 -34.20 -1.38
CA ALA A 125 -0.31 -33.03 -1.38
C ALA A 125 -0.31 -32.26 -2.71
N ARG A 126 -0.53 -32.93 -3.85
CA ARG A 126 -0.65 -32.24 -5.15
C ARG A 126 -1.92 -31.43 -5.22
N SER A 127 -3.06 -32.05 -4.85
CA SER A 127 -4.34 -31.33 -4.82
C SER A 127 -4.30 -30.14 -3.87
N ALA A 128 -3.62 -30.27 -2.72
CA ALA A 128 -3.43 -29.19 -1.77
C ALA A 128 -2.61 -28.03 -2.38
N MET A 129 -1.46 -28.34 -2.99
CA MET A 129 -0.61 -27.34 -3.63
C MET A 129 -1.34 -26.64 -4.79
N THR A 130 -2.02 -27.37 -5.67
CA THR A 130 -2.82 -26.78 -6.75
C THR A 130 -3.91 -25.84 -6.22
N ALA A 131 -4.61 -26.24 -5.16
CA ALA A 131 -5.64 -25.40 -4.55
C ALA A 131 -5.03 -24.13 -3.90
N ALA A 132 -3.87 -24.24 -3.26
CA ALA A 132 -3.17 -23.09 -2.68
C ALA A 132 -2.73 -22.09 -3.75
N VAL A 133 -2.15 -22.56 -4.86
CA VAL A 133 -1.76 -21.72 -6.01
C VAL A 133 -2.98 -21.00 -6.59
N HIS A 134 -4.07 -21.72 -6.88
CA HIS A 134 -5.31 -21.13 -7.39
C HIS A 134 -5.84 -20.05 -6.43
N THR A 135 -5.95 -20.39 -5.14
CA THR A 135 -6.47 -19.48 -4.11
C THR A 135 -5.58 -18.24 -3.95
N ALA A 136 -4.26 -18.40 -4.01
CA ALA A 136 -3.33 -17.28 -3.92
C ALA A 136 -3.44 -16.34 -5.13
N LEU A 137 -3.39 -16.87 -6.35
CA LEU A 137 -3.46 -16.06 -7.57
C LEU A 137 -4.81 -15.33 -7.70
N THR A 138 -5.92 -16.03 -7.41
CA THR A 138 -7.25 -15.43 -7.43
C THR A 138 -7.47 -14.42 -6.29
N GLY A 139 -6.93 -14.71 -5.09
CA GLY A 139 -6.96 -13.81 -3.93
C GLY A 139 -6.21 -12.51 -4.20
N ILE A 140 -4.92 -12.59 -4.58
CA ILE A 140 -4.10 -11.42 -4.91
C ILE A 140 -4.77 -10.57 -5.98
N ARG A 141 -5.27 -11.20 -7.05
CA ARG A 141 -6.04 -10.52 -8.09
C ARG A 141 -7.27 -9.83 -7.52
N SER A 142 -8.09 -10.53 -6.75
CA SER A 142 -9.35 -9.99 -6.19
C SER A 142 -9.10 -8.80 -5.26
N ASP A 143 -8.07 -8.87 -4.43
CA ASP A 143 -7.65 -7.82 -3.51
C ASP A 143 -7.23 -6.56 -4.31
N VAL A 144 -6.36 -6.71 -5.32
CA VAL A 144 -5.97 -5.62 -6.23
C VAL A 144 -7.18 -5.01 -6.96
N LEU A 145 -8.14 -5.82 -7.42
CA LEU A 145 -9.32 -5.31 -8.09
C LEU A 145 -10.23 -4.51 -7.17
N THR A 146 -10.40 -4.95 -5.94
CA THR A 146 -11.26 -4.31 -4.94
C THR A 146 -10.64 -2.98 -4.52
N THR A 147 -9.45 -3.03 -3.96
CA THR A 147 -8.76 -1.86 -3.43
C THR A 147 -8.31 -0.92 -4.54
N GLY A 148 -7.80 -1.46 -5.66
CA GLY A 148 -7.46 -0.68 -6.85
C GLY A 148 -8.68 -0.04 -7.49
N GLY A 149 -9.85 -0.68 -7.42
CA GLY A 149 -11.12 -0.07 -7.83
C GLY A 149 -11.44 1.21 -7.04
N HIS A 150 -11.22 1.21 -5.72
CA HIS A 150 -11.38 2.41 -4.88
C HIS A 150 -10.38 3.52 -5.28
N VAL A 151 -9.12 3.15 -5.55
CA VAL A 151 -8.07 4.09 -6.00
C VAL A 151 -8.41 4.68 -7.37
N VAL A 152 -8.79 3.86 -8.35
CA VAL A 152 -9.20 4.29 -9.69
C VAL A 152 -10.45 5.17 -9.63
N GLN A 153 -11.44 4.81 -8.82
CA GLN A 153 -12.61 5.67 -8.60
C GLN A 153 -12.20 7.03 -8.01
N GLY A 154 -11.24 7.06 -7.09
CA GLY A 154 -10.64 8.29 -6.56
C GLY A 154 -10.00 9.15 -7.65
N LEU A 155 -9.23 8.53 -8.54
CA LEU A 155 -8.57 9.20 -9.68
C LEU A 155 -9.58 9.74 -10.70
N LEU A 156 -10.60 8.97 -11.07
CA LEU A 156 -11.60 9.37 -12.07
C LEU A 156 -12.49 10.54 -11.62
N LEU A 157 -12.52 10.84 -10.31
CA LEU A 157 -13.17 12.03 -9.77
C LEU A 157 -12.31 13.30 -9.90
N LEU A 158 -11.04 13.17 -10.30
CA LEU A 158 -10.14 14.27 -10.60
C LEU A 158 -10.23 14.65 -12.09
N ASP A 159 -9.95 15.91 -12.39
CA ASP A 159 -9.92 16.39 -13.77
C ASP A 159 -8.75 15.77 -14.55
N ALA A 160 -8.96 15.41 -15.82
CA ALA A 160 -7.94 14.75 -16.65
C ALA A 160 -6.68 15.61 -16.87
N ALA A 161 -6.82 16.94 -16.97
CA ALA A 161 -5.66 17.82 -17.08
C ALA A 161 -4.87 17.84 -15.77
N LEU A 162 -5.57 17.77 -14.63
CA LEU A 162 -4.93 17.63 -13.32
C LEU A 162 -4.21 16.30 -13.18
N LEU A 163 -4.80 15.18 -13.63
CA LEU A 163 -4.13 13.88 -13.61
C LEU A 163 -2.86 13.87 -14.45
N LYS A 164 -2.89 14.49 -15.64
CA LYS A 164 -1.71 14.64 -16.49
C LYS A 164 -0.62 15.47 -15.82
N GLU A 165 -1.00 16.54 -15.12
CA GLU A 165 -0.05 17.36 -14.37
C GLU A 165 0.48 16.63 -13.13
N ALA A 166 -0.37 15.89 -12.42
CA ALA A 166 0.03 15.03 -11.31
C ALA A 166 1.05 14.01 -11.78
N LEU A 167 0.78 13.32 -12.89
CA LEU A 167 1.66 12.34 -13.51
C LEU A 167 3.05 12.93 -13.84
N ARG A 168 3.10 14.17 -14.35
CA ARG A 168 4.36 14.91 -14.60
C ARG A 168 5.15 15.25 -13.32
N ILE A 169 4.48 15.19 -12.17
CA ILE A 169 5.05 15.53 -10.86
C ILE A 169 5.39 14.28 -10.05
N VAL A 170 4.75 13.13 -10.31
CA VAL A 170 5.14 11.84 -9.73
C VAL A 170 6.65 11.63 -9.97
N GLY A 171 7.39 11.36 -8.89
CA GLY A 171 8.85 11.20 -8.91
C GLY A 171 9.68 12.49 -8.87
N GLY A 172 9.06 13.67 -8.87
CA GLY A 172 9.74 14.95 -8.62
C GLY A 172 9.57 15.45 -7.18
N ASP A 173 10.34 16.50 -6.84
CA ASP A 173 10.14 17.22 -5.57
C ASP A 173 8.82 18.01 -5.60
N LEU A 174 7.76 17.36 -5.11
CA LEU A 174 6.42 17.93 -5.01
C LEU A 174 6.45 19.21 -4.14
N ALA A 175 7.20 19.22 -3.04
CA ALA A 175 7.28 20.39 -2.16
C ALA A 175 7.90 21.60 -2.88
N ALA A 176 8.99 21.40 -3.63
CA ALA A 176 9.60 22.47 -4.42
C ALA A 176 8.70 22.96 -5.56
N LYS A 177 8.01 22.05 -6.26
CA LYS A 177 7.12 22.39 -7.38
C LYS A 177 5.86 23.12 -6.95
N LEU A 178 5.35 22.83 -5.75
CA LEU A 178 4.16 23.48 -5.26
C LEU A 178 4.44 24.96 -4.96
N GLY A 179 5.60 25.34 -4.41
CA GLY A 179 6.03 26.74 -4.32
C GLY A 179 5.00 27.71 -3.68
N VAL A 180 3.99 27.18 -2.97
CA VAL A 180 2.85 27.95 -2.51
C VAL A 180 3.09 28.40 -1.08
N ASP A 181 2.92 29.70 -0.88
CA ASP A 181 2.89 30.35 0.43
C ASP A 181 1.54 30.05 1.13
N LEU A 182 1.32 28.78 1.48
CA LEU A 182 0.19 28.39 2.32
C LEU A 182 0.49 28.86 3.75
N VAL A 183 -0.44 29.60 4.37
CA VAL A 183 -0.28 30.09 5.74
C VAL A 183 -1.10 29.22 6.70
N GLY A 184 -0.47 28.79 7.80
CA GLY A 184 -1.15 28.17 8.93
C GLY A 184 -1.59 26.72 8.72
N ILE A 185 -2.82 26.39 9.14
CA ILE A 185 -3.34 25.02 9.22
C ILE A 185 -3.41 24.34 7.83
N SER A 186 -3.80 25.09 6.80
CA SER A 186 -3.89 24.56 5.44
C SER A 186 -2.54 24.04 4.93
N ARG A 187 -1.43 24.68 5.33
CA ARG A 187 -0.09 24.20 5.00
C ARG A 187 0.20 22.85 5.65
N ARG A 188 -0.09 22.71 6.94
CA ARG A 188 0.16 21.46 7.68
C ARG A 188 -0.62 20.28 7.12
N VAL A 189 -1.89 20.48 6.75
CA VAL A 189 -2.70 19.44 6.10
C VAL A 189 -2.00 18.94 4.82
N ILE A 190 -1.54 19.86 3.98
CA ILE A 190 -0.82 19.52 2.75
C ILE A 190 0.54 18.88 3.05
N ASP A 191 1.27 19.36 4.06
CA ASP A 191 2.56 18.78 4.45
C ASP A 191 2.43 17.30 4.87
N PHE A 192 1.36 16.93 5.58
CA PHE A 192 1.09 15.53 5.92
C PHE A 192 0.64 14.70 4.70
N VAL A 193 -0.11 15.27 3.76
CA VAL A 193 -0.40 14.59 2.47
C VAL A 193 0.89 14.34 1.69
N ILE A 194 1.81 15.30 1.68
CA ILE A 194 3.13 15.14 1.05
C ILE A 194 3.94 14.07 1.78
N ALA A 195 3.94 14.04 3.11
CA ALA A 195 4.64 13.00 3.89
C ALA A 195 4.08 11.59 3.65
N ALA A 196 2.77 11.46 3.45
CA ALA A 196 2.15 10.20 3.03
C ALA A 196 2.61 9.80 1.62
N ASN A 197 2.70 10.76 0.70
CA ASN A 197 3.19 10.54 -0.64
C ASN A 197 4.67 10.11 -0.66
N GLU A 198 5.53 10.75 0.13
CA GLU A 198 6.95 10.38 0.26
C GLU A 198 7.10 8.90 0.64
N LYS A 199 6.31 8.41 1.59
CA LYS A 199 6.30 6.98 1.98
C LYS A 199 5.83 6.06 0.86
N ILE A 200 4.82 6.45 0.10
CA ILE A 200 4.33 5.67 -1.04
C ILE A 200 5.37 5.65 -2.17
N LEU A 201 6.06 6.74 -2.43
CA LEU A 201 7.16 6.78 -3.40
C LEU A 201 8.36 5.94 -2.94
N ALA A 202 8.66 5.92 -1.63
CA ALA A 202 9.70 5.05 -1.07
C ALA A 202 9.41 3.56 -1.31
N LEU A 203 8.13 3.15 -1.32
CA LEU A 203 7.72 1.77 -1.65
C LEU A 203 8.00 1.38 -3.11
N LEU A 204 7.97 2.36 -4.02
CA LEU A 204 8.30 2.13 -5.42
C LEU A 204 9.82 1.99 -5.62
N GLY A 205 10.60 2.75 -4.84
CA GLY A 205 12.03 2.88 -5.04
C GLY A 205 12.35 3.83 -6.21
N ILE A 206 13.46 4.56 -6.09
CA ILE A 206 13.83 5.61 -7.06
C ILE A 206 13.98 5.03 -8.47
N ASP A 207 14.57 3.83 -8.61
CA ASP A 207 14.85 3.21 -9.90
C ASP A 207 13.57 2.80 -10.64
N ALA A 208 12.48 2.51 -9.94
CA ALA A 208 11.21 2.11 -10.54
C ALA A 208 10.33 3.30 -10.93
N LEU A 209 10.64 4.54 -10.52
CA LEU A 209 9.76 5.69 -10.74
C LEU A 209 9.56 6.03 -12.22
N ASP A 210 10.60 5.95 -13.04
CA ASP A 210 10.51 6.25 -14.47
C ASP A 210 9.69 5.18 -15.22
N GLU A 211 9.87 3.91 -14.86
CA GLU A 211 9.06 2.80 -15.39
C GLU A 211 7.62 2.92 -14.89
N ALA A 212 7.40 3.19 -13.60
CA ALA A 212 6.08 3.42 -13.01
C ALA A 212 5.34 4.55 -13.73
N HIS A 213 6.03 5.64 -14.03
CA HIS A 213 5.45 6.77 -14.76
C HIS A 213 5.01 6.35 -16.18
N THR A 214 5.88 5.64 -16.91
CA THR A 214 5.57 5.15 -18.25
C THR A 214 4.36 4.20 -18.24
N GLN A 215 4.34 3.27 -17.28
CA GLN A 215 3.25 2.31 -17.10
C GLN A 215 1.95 2.99 -16.70
N LEU A 216 1.97 3.89 -15.70
CA LEU A 216 0.81 4.67 -15.28
C LEU A 216 0.23 5.49 -16.44
N ALA A 217 1.07 6.11 -17.26
CA ALA A 217 0.62 6.85 -18.44
C ALA A 217 -0.16 5.95 -19.41
N ALA A 218 0.36 4.75 -19.67
CA ALA A 218 -0.27 3.76 -20.53
C ALA A 218 -1.59 3.25 -19.93
N TRP A 219 -1.61 2.93 -18.63
CA TRP A 219 -2.80 2.44 -17.94
C TRP A 219 -3.91 3.49 -17.91
N LEU A 220 -3.57 4.75 -17.62
CA LEU A 220 -4.54 5.85 -17.65
C LEU A 220 -5.11 6.07 -19.06
N ALA A 221 -4.27 5.90 -20.10
CA ALA A 221 -4.74 5.96 -21.49
C ALA A 221 -5.73 4.83 -21.79
N ASP A 222 -5.42 3.59 -21.38
CA ASP A 222 -6.30 2.42 -21.53
C ASP A 222 -7.63 2.62 -20.79
N LEU A 223 -7.60 3.12 -19.55
CA LEU A 223 -8.79 3.42 -18.74
C LEU A 223 -9.64 4.53 -19.36
N HIS A 224 -9.02 5.61 -19.85
CA HIS A 224 -9.74 6.68 -20.57
C HIS A 224 -10.33 6.20 -21.90
N ALA A 225 -9.72 5.21 -22.55
CA ALA A 225 -10.25 4.57 -23.75
C ALA A 225 -11.43 3.61 -23.46
N GLY A 226 -11.80 3.43 -22.19
CA GLY A 226 -12.92 2.60 -21.76
C GLY A 226 -12.56 1.16 -21.40
N THR A 227 -11.25 0.84 -21.30
CA THR A 227 -10.80 -0.46 -20.77
C THR A 227 -11.24 -0.56 -19.31
N LEU A 228 -11.84 -1.69 -18.93
CA LEU A 228 -12.22 -1.90 -17.54
C LEU A 228 -10.97 -2.22 -16.73
N PHE A 229 -10.88 -1.69 -15.50
CA PHE A 229 -9.76 -1.96 -14.62
C PHE A 229 -9.50 -3.47 -14.39
N PRO A 230 -10.54 -4.34 -14.28
CA PRO A 230 -10.35 -5.78 -14.28
C PRO A 230 -9.61 -6.35 -15.48
N ASP A 231 -9.95 -5.90 -16.69
CA ASP A 231 -9.31 -6.37 -17.92
C ASP A 231 -7.83 -5.96 -17.97
N LEU A 232 -7.52 -4.76 -17.45
CA LEU A 232 -6.13 -4.30 -17.30
C LEU A 232 -5.36 -5.24 -16.36
N VAL A 233 -5.86 -5.48 -15.14
CA VAL A 233 -5.17 -6.35 -14.17
C VAL A 233 -5.00 -7.77 -14.71
N ASP A 234 -6.01 -8.33 -15.39
CA ASP A 234 -5.91 -9.63 -16.05
C ASP A 234 -4.81 -9.69 -17.10
N LYS A 235 -4.72 -8.63 -17.92
CA LYS A 235 -3.67 -8.46 -18.91
C LYS A 235 -2.29 -8.33 -18.26
N LEU A 236 -2.16 -7.66 -17.13
CA LEU A 236 -0.85 -7.45 -16.48
C LEU A 236 -0.37 -8.70 -15.74
N TYR A 237 -1.25 -9.40 -15.05
CA TYR A 237 -0.85 -10.52 -14.19
C TYR A 237 -0.79 -11.84 -14.95
N GLY A 238 -1.65 -12.05 -15.94
CA GLY A 238 -1.68 -13.30 -16.69
C GLY A 238 -1.90 -14.52 -15.80
N THR A 239 -2.65 -14.37 -14.69
CA THR A 239 -2.82 -15.42 -13.67
C THR A 239 -3.26 -16.78 -14.22
N PRO A 240 -4.13 -16.90 -15.26
CA PRO A 240 -4.50 -18.22 -15.78
C PRO A 240 -3.33 -18.96 -16.47
N ALA A 241 -2.41 -18.20 -17.09
CA ALA A 241 -1.24 -18.78 -17.74
C ALA A 241 -0.24 -19.30 -16.70
N ILE A 242 0.01 -18.49 -15.65
CA ILE A 242 0.86 -18.87 -14.51
C ILE A 242 0.28 -20.10 -13.80
N GLU A 243 -1.03 -20.12 -13.56
CA GLU A 243 -1.70 -21.26 -12.92
C GLU A 243 -1.54 -22.55 -13.72
N THR A 244 -1.71 -22.48 -15.04
CA THR A 244 -1.55 -23.63 -15.95
C THR A 244 -0.10 -24.14 -15.91
N GLU A 245 0.88 -23.24 -16.00
CA GLU A 245 2.30 -23.58 -15.94
C GLU A 245 2.68 -24.27 -14.62
N ILE A 246 2.21 -23.75 -13.49
CA ILE A 246 2.47 -24.35 -12.18
C ILE A 246 1.76 -25.70 -12.05
N ALA A 247 0.55 -25.85 -12.60
CA ALA A 247 -0.17 -27.12 -12.59
C ALA A 247 0.60 -28.21 -13.35
N ASP A 248 1.22 -27.87 -14.49
CA ASP A 248 2.08 -28.79 -15.23
C ASP A 248 3.31 -29.19 -14.39
N TRP A 249 3.95 -28.23 -13.70
CA TRP A 249 5.07 -28.54 -12.79
C TRP A 249 4.67 -29.48 -11.65
N ILE A 250 3.50 -29.28 -11.05
CA ILE A 250 2.98 -30.16 -9.98
C ILE A 250 2.70 -31.58 -10.51
N ALA A 251 2.17 -31.68 -11.74
CA ALA A 251 1.86 -32.96 -12.38
C ALA A 251 3.13 -33.77 -12.69
N ASP A 252 4.16 -33.12 -13.20
CA ASP A 252 5.45 -33.74 -13.57
C ASP A 252 6.34 -34.05 -12.35
N TYR A 253 6.07 -33.42 -11.20
CA TYR A 253 6.88 -33.57 -10.00
C TYR A 253 6.79 -34.98 -9.37
N SER A 254 7.96 -35.60 -9.13
CA SER A 254 8.08 -36.99 -8.65
C SER A 254 9.06 -37.20 -7.48
N ALA A 255 9.74 -36.16 -6.99
CA ALA A 255 10.83 -36.33 -6.01
C ALA A 255 10.37 -36.53 -4.55
N GLY A 256 9.19 -36.06 -4.14
CA GLY A 256 8.57 -36.39 -2.83
C GLY A 256 7.62 -35.32 -2.27
N GLU A 257 6.59 -35.73 -1.52
CA GLU A 257 5.50 -34.84 -1.07
C GLU A 257 5.94 -33.63 -0.21
N ALA A 258 7.12 -33.71 0.43
CA ALA A 258 7.61 -32.65 1.31
C ALA A 258 7.74 -31.28 0.60
N ALA A 259 8.18 -31.25 -0.66
CA ALA A 259 8.30 -30.00 -1.40
C ALA A 259 6.92 -29.40 -1.77
N LEU A 260 5.92 -30.25 -2.04
CA LEU A 260 4.55 -29.80 -2.29
C LEU A 260 3.93 -29.19 -1.03
N ILE A 261 4.16 -29.80 0.13
CA ILE A 261 3.70 -29.28 1.43
C ILE A 261 4.40 -27.95 1.73
N MET A 262 5.71 -27.86 1.50
CA MET A 262 6.48 -26.62 1.68
C MET A 262 5.98 -25.52 0.73
N GLY A 263 5.75 -25.85 -0.55
CA GLY A 263 5.20 -24.91 -1.53
C GLY A 263 3.81 -24.42 -1.15
N HIS A 264 2.95 -25.32 -0.66
CA HIS A 264 1.62 -24.95 -0.16
C HIS A 264 1.71 -23.91 0.95
N ASP A 265 2.60 -24.15 1.94
CA ASP A 265 2.75 -23.28 3.10
C ASP A 265 3.35 -21.91 2.70
N GLU A 266 4.37 -21.90 1.83
CA GLU A 266 5.01 -20.66 1.35
C GLU A 266 4.06 -19.82 0.47
N VAL A 267 3.31 -20.44 -0.44
CA VAL A 267 2.31 -19.75 -1.28
C VAL A 267 1.17 -19.17 -0.44
N THR A 268 0.67 -19.93 0.54
CA THR A 268 -0.37 -19.47 1.46
C THR A 268 0.11 -18.31 2.33
N LEU A 269 1.36 -18.40 2.82
CA LEU A 269 2.03 -17.34 3.57
C LEU A 269 2.15 -16.06 2.72
N LEU A 270 2.59 -16.19 1.47
CA LEU A 270 2.73 -15.07 0.54
C LEU A 270 1.40 -14.35 0.29
N ALA A 271 0.33 -15.10 -0.02
CA ALA A 271 -1.00 -14.53 -0.23
C ALA A 271 -1.55 -13.84 1.03
N SER A 272 -1.29 -14.40 2.22
CA SER A 272 -1.70 -13.81 3.50
C SER A 272 -0.99 -12.47 3.75
N ARG A 273 0.31 -12.39 3.43
CA ARG A 273 1.09 -11.15 3.54
C ARG A 273 0.60 -10.09 2.56
N PHE A 274 0.29 -10.48 1.32
CA PHE A 274 -0.25 -9.55 0.32
C PHE A 274 -1.56 -8.92 0.81
N ALA A 275 -2.52 -9.74 1.21
CA ALA A 275 -3.82 -9.26 1.72
C ALA A 275 -3.66 -8.36 2.96
N ALA A 276 -2.67 -8.63 3.81
CA ALA A 276 -2.37 -7.79 4.96
C ALA A 276 -1.89 -6.39 4.54
N LYS A 277 -1.09 -6.28 3.47
CA LYS A 277 -0.67 -5.01 2.86
C LYS A 277 -1.83 -4.30 2.17
N ASP A 278 -2.63 -5.04 1.40
CA ASP A 278 -3.81 -4.53 0.69
C ASP A 278 -4.81 -3.87 1.64
N ASN A 279 -5.06 -4.47 2.81
CA ASN A 279 -5.91 -3.87 3.85
C ASN A 279 -5.40 -2.48 4.28
N VAL A 280 -4.08 -2.31 4.44
CA VAL A 280 -3.50 -1.00 4.79
C VAL A 280 -3.63 -0.02 3.62
N VAL A 281 -3.46 -0.48 2.38
CA VAL A 281 -3.70 0.33 1.17
C VAL A 281 -5.13 0.84 1.11
N ASP A 282 -6.13 0.01 1.44
CA ASP A 282 -7.54 0.41 1.49
C ASP A 282 -7.78 1.50 2.56
N LYS A 283 -7.11 1.41 3.72
CA LYS A 283 -7.13 2.48 4.72
C LYS A 283 -6.51 3.79 4.21
N ILE A 284 -5.43 3.74 3.43
CA ILE A 284 -4.84 4.92 2.76
C ILE A 284 -5.84 5.53 1.76
N ALA A 285 -6.45 4.70 0.90
CA ALA A 285 -7.44 5.16 -0.08
C ALA A 285 -8.65 5.81 0.60
N THR A 286 -9.12 5.23 1.70
CA THR A 286 -10.18 5.80 2.55
C THR A 286 -9.74 7.13 3.17
N GLY A 287 -8.53 7.20 3.71
CA GLY A 287 -7.95 8.44 4.25
C GLY A 287 -7.91 9.57 3.21
N LEU A 288 -7.42 9.28 2.00
CA LEU A 288 -7.43 10.21 0.87
C LEU A 288 -8.85 10.63 0.48
N ALA A 289 -9.82 9.72 0.52
CA ALA A 289 -11.21 10.01 0.21
C ALA A 289 -11.86 10.96 1.22
N ILE A 290 -11.37 11.01 2.45
CA ILE A 290 -11.80 11.98 3.46
C ILE A 290 -11.04 13.30 3.28
N VAL A 291 -9.71 13.23 3.15
CA VAL A 291 -8.86 14.43 3.00
C VAL A 291 -9.26 15.25 1.78
N LYS A 292 -9.65 14.61 0.66
CA LYS A 292 -10.10 15.31 -0.56
C LYS A 292 -11.32 16.21 -0.37
N LEU A 293 -12.11 16.00 0.68
CA LEU A 293 -13.30 16.79 0.99
C LEU A 293 -12.97 18.06 1.79
N THR A 294 -11.72 18.23 2.21
CA THR A 294 -11.31 19.33 3.07
C THR A 294 -11.02 20.61 2.28
N PRO A 295 -11.22 21.82 2.85
CA PRO A 295 -10.94 23.06 2.15
C PRO A 295 -9.52 23.18 1.57
N PRO A 296 -8.43 22.79 2.28
CA PRO A 296 -7.09 22.81 1.72
C PRO A 296 -6.93 21.91 0.48
N ALA A 297 -7.58 20.74 0.50
CA ALA A 297 -7.57 19.79 -0.61
C ALA A 297 -8.33 20.25 -1.85
N LEU A 298 -9.28 21.20 -1.71
CA LEU A 298 -10.04 21.73 -2.84
C LEU A 298 -9.25 22.76 -3.67
N THR A 299 -8.12 23.24 -3.16
CA THR A 299 -7.21 24.12 -3.92
C THR A 299 -6.56 23.36 -5.08
N PRO A 300 -6.08 24.02 -6.15
CA PRO A 300 -5.37 23.35 -7.24
C PRO A 300 -4.18 22.51 -6.75
N VAL A 301 -3.44 23.05 -5.77
CA VAL A 301 -2.30 22.41 -5.11
C VAL A 301 -2.73 21.17 -4.33
N GLY A 302 -3.79 21.30 -3.52
CA GLY A 302 -4.30 20.19 -2.74
C GLY A 302 -4.82 19.04 -3.60
N ARG A 303 -5.56 19.36 -4.68
CA ARG A 303 -6.02 18.35 -5.64
C ARG A 303 -4.86 17.67 -6.36
N LEU A 304 -3.82 18.44 -6.71
CA LEU A 304 -2.62 17.91 -7.35
C LEU A 304 -1.87 16.95 -6.44
N ALA A 305 -1.65 17.33 -5.17
CA ALA A 305 -1.01 16.47 -4.18
C ALA A 305 -1.78 15.16 -3.99
N ILE A 306 -3.12 15.24 -3.88
CA ILE A 306 -3.99 14.06 -3.77
C ILE A 306 -3.91 13.18 -5.02
N GLY A 307 -3.91 13.78 -6.22
CA GLY A 307 -3.75 13.05 -7.48
C GLY A 307 -2.43 12.30 -7.53
N VAL A 308 -1.33 12.93 -7.13
CA VAL A 308 0.00 12.30 -7.03
C VAL A 308 -0.05 11.10 -6.08
N VAL A 309 -0.69 11.24 -4.90
CA VAL A 309 -0.79 10.12 -3.94
C VAL A 309 -1.61 8.95 -4.50
N TYR A 310 -2.75 9.22 -5.13
CA TYR A 310 -3.55 8.15 -5.75
C TYR A 310 -2.79 7.44 -6.89
N LEU A 311 -2.03 8.18 -7.71
CA LEU A 311 -1.21 7.59 -8.77
C LEU A 311 -0.09 6.72 -8.20
N GLY A 312 0.61 7.20 -7.18
CA GLY A 312 1.63 6.41 -6.47
C GLY A 312 1.02 5.15 -5.85
N LEU A 313 -0.15 5.26 -5.25
CA LEU A 313 -0.86 4.13 -4.64
C LEU A 313 -1.30 3.10 -5.67
N LEU A 314 -1.76 3.54 -6.85
CA LEU A 314 -2.10 2.66 -7.97
C LEU A 314 -0.86 1.92 -8.48
N ALA A 315 0.23 2.63 -8.70
CA ALA A 315 1.50 2.03 -9.14
C ALA A 315 2.00 1.00 -8.13
N TYR A 316 1.99 1.35 -6.84
CA TYR A 316 2.39 0.45 -5.78
C TYR A 316 1.50 -0.80 -5.72
N LEU A 317 0.17 -0.64 -5.68
CA LEU A 317 -0.74 -1.77 -5.55
C LEU A 317 -0.64 -2.73 -6.75
N VAL A 318 -0.65 -2.19 -7.98
CA VAL A 318 -0.52 -3.01 -9.19
C VAL A 318 0.85 -3.67 -9.25
N GLY A 319 1.92 -2.93 -8.93
CA GLY A 319 3.30 -3.43 -8.87
C GLY A 319 3.50 -4.51 -7.81
N ALA A 320 2.95 -4.32 -6.62
CA ALA A 320 3.05 -5.28 -5.53
C ALA A 320 2.30 -6.56 -5.89
N GLY A 321 1.08 -6.46 -6.42
CA GLY A 321 0.35 -7.66 -6.84
C GLY A 321 1.04 -8.37 -8.01
N TYR A 322 1.68 -7.63 -8.91
CA TYR A 322 2.51 -8.19 -9.98
C TYR A 322 3.69 -9.00 -9.41
N ASP A 323 4.42 -8.44 -8.45
CA ASP A 323 5.56 -9.06 -7.78
C ASP A 323 5.13 -10.34 -7.03
N HIS A 324 3.98 -10.31 -6.34
CA HIS A 324 3.48 -11.48 -5.61
C HIS A 324 2.96 -12.59 -6.53
N VAL A 325 2.49 -12.31 -7.75
CA VAL A 325 2.19 -13.37 -8.72
C VAL A 325 3.43 -13.85 -9.47
N ASP A 326 4.48 -13.02 -9.54
CA ASP A 326 5.70 -13.22 -10.34
C ASP A 326 5.39 -13.41 -11.84
N SER A 327 4.70 -12.41 -12.38
CA SER A 327 4.49 -12.27 -13.82
C SER A 327 5.80 -11.84 -14.50
N ASP A 328 5.93 -12.03 -15.81
CA ASP A 328 7.08 -11.61 -16.62
C ASP A 328 6.81 -10.40 -17.52
N ARG A 329 5.60 -9.82 -17.41
CA ARG A 329 5.10 -8.77 -18.30
C ARG A 329 5.58 -7.34 -17.99
N ILE A 330 5.90 -7.01 -16.73
CA ILE A 330 6.32 -5.68 -16.26
C ILE A 330 7.32 -5.79 -15.10
N LYS A 331 8.57 -5.35 -15.26
CA LYS A 331 9.51 -5.31 -14.13
C LYS A 331 9.37 -4.01 -13.33
N LEU A 332 8.32 -3.90 -12.52
CA LEU A 332 8.10 -2.71 -11.69
C LEU A 332 8.75 -2.83 -10.32
N LEU A 333 8.46 -3.92 -9.61
CA LEU A 333 8.97 -4.23 -8.27
C LEU A 333 9.55 -5.66 -8.29
N ASP A 334 10.50 -5.92 -7.40
CA ASP A 334 11.17 -7.22 -7.20
C ASP A 334 11.49 -7.39 -5.70
N TRP A 335 10.46 -7.23 -4.86
CA TRP A 335 10.60 -7.25 -3.41
C TRP A 335 10.46 -8.67 -2.84
N VAL A 336 9.64 -9.51 -3.46
CA VAL A 336 9.32 -10.86 -2.99
C VAL A 336 9.42 -11.90 -4.10
N GLU A 337 9.80 -13.13 -3.74
CA GLU A 337 9.63 -14.27 -4.63
C GLU A 337 8.13 -14.60 -4.73
N GLY A 338 7.52 -14.35 -5.90
CA GLY A 338 6.09 -14.55 -6.10
C GLY A 338 5.67 -16.03 -6.21
N VAL A 339 4.38 -16.26 -6.43
CA VAL A 339 3.78 -17.61 -6.49
C VAL A 339 4.45 -18.49 -7.56
N ARG A 340 4.76 -17.91 -8.73
CA ARG A 340 5.47 -18.62 -9.81
C ARG A 340 6.90 -18.98 -9.39
N GLY A 341 7.68 -18.01 -8.91
CA GLY A 341 9.05 -18.22 -8.45
C GLY A 341 9.18 -19.28 -7.36
N ILE A 342 8.35 -19.21 -6.32
CA ILE A 342 8.31 -20.22 -5.23
C ILE A 342 8.07 -21.62 -5.82
N SER A 343 7.08 -21.74 -6.70
CA SER A 343 6.73 -23.02 -7.33
C SER A 343 7.86 -23.54 -8.22
N GLN A 344 8.51 -22.67 -9.00
CA GLN A 344 9.63 -23.03 -9.85
C GLN A 344 10.84 -23.51 -9.03
N ARG A 345 11.19 -22.79 -7.95
CA ARG A 345 12.29 -23.16 -7.05
C ARG A 345 12.06 -24.53 -6.43
N LEU A 346 10.86 -24.80 -5.92
CA LEU A 346 10.59 -26.04 -5.19
C LEU A 346 10.35 -27.26 -6.09
N LEU A 347 9.74 -27.05 -7.26
CA LEU A 347 9.27 -28.15 -8.11
C LEU A 347 10.17 -28.43 -9.32
N VAL A 348 10.88 -27.42 -9.83
CA VAL A 348 11.73 -27.56 -11.03
C VAL A 348 13.22 -27.60 -10.68
N THR A 349 13.65 -26.79 -9.71
CA THR A 349 15.07 -26.69 -9.29
C THR A 349 15.25 -27.18 -7.86
N PRO A 350 15.03 -28.48 -7.57
CA PRO A 350 15.05 -28.96 -6.19
C PRO A 350 16.40 -28.63 -5.54
N PRO A 351 16.40 -28.18 -4.27
CA PRO A 351 17.63 -27.90 -3.54
C PRO A 351 18.50 -29.17 -3.51
N ALA A 352 19.78 -28.99 -3.83
CA ALA A 352 20.78 -30.06 -3.87
C ALA A 352 21.01 -30.72 -2.50
#